data_AF-A0A061EE14-F1
#
_entry.id   AF-A0A061EE14-F1
#
_cell.length_a   1.000
_cell.length_b   1.000
_cell.length_c   1.000
_cell.angle_alpha   90.00
_cell.angle_beta   90.00
_cell.angle_gamma   90.00
#
_symmetry.space_group_name_H-M   'P 1'
#
loop_
_entity.id
_entity.type
_entity.pdbx_description
1 polymer ?
#
loop_
_entity_poly.entity_id
_entity_poly.type
_entity_poly.pdbx_seq_one_letter_code
_entity_poly.pdbx_strand_id
1 'polypeptide(L)'
;MDSVVEIWNTLRQNFTQPDDTRVCNLQHTLENVSQGTRIFDLYFIEWKGIWEELRSYGPLPHCVCGRRDPNYLKKYTDRYQKDMVFKFLNGLNESFFTIRS
;
A
#
# COMPACT_ATOMS: atom_id res chain seq x y z
N MET A 1 -19.97 -30.77 -14.14
CA MET A 1 -19.21 -30.54 -12.90
C MET A 1 -17.99 -29.77 -13.32
N ASP A 2 -17.96 -28.46 -13.07
CA ASP A 2 -16.77 -27.66 -13.34
C ASP A 2 -15.60 -28.29 -12.61
N SER A 3 -14.52 -28.58 -13.34
CA SER A 3 -13.37 -29.24 -12.72
C SER A 3 -12.75 -28.30 -11.69
N VAL A 4 -12.07 -28.86 -10.69
CA VAL A 4 -11.30 -28.07 -9.69
C VAL A 4 -10.37 -27.07 -10.38
N VAL A 5 -9.90 -27.39 -11.59
CA VAL A 5 -9.06 -26.54 -12.45
C VAL A 5 -9.82 -25.32 -12.98
N GLU A 6 -11.08 -25.47 -13.39
CA GLU A 6 -11.92 -24.37 -13.88
C GLU A 6 -12.34 -23.43 -12.75
N ILE A 7 -12.65 -23.97 -11.57
CA ILE A 7 -12.92 -23.16 -10.37
C ILE A 7 -11.65 -22.39 -9.97
N TRP A 8 -10.49 -23.04 -9.97
CA TRP A 8 -9.21 -22.40 -9.68
C TRP A 8 -8.83 -21.33 -10.70
N ASN A 9 -9.08 -21.56 -11.99
CA ASN A 9 -8.82 -20.57 -13.04
C ASN A 9 -9.79 -19.39 -12.99
N THR A 10 -11.04 -19.62 -12.59
CA THR A 10 -12.04 -18.56 -12.39
C THR A 10 -11.69 -17.70 -11.18
N LEU A 11 -11.28 -18.31 -10.06
CA LEU A 11 -10.77 -17.58 -8.90
C LEU A 11 -9.51 -16.79 -9.29
N ARG A 12 -8.58 -17.43 -9.99
CA ARG A 12 -7.40 -16.75 -10.51
C ARG A 12 -7.80 -15.57 -11.38
N GLN A 13 -8.66 -15.69 -12.39
CA GLN A 13 -9.06 -14.55 -13.22
C GLN A 13 -9.75 -13.41 -12.44
N ASN A 14 -10.57 -13.73 -11.43
CA ASN A 14 -11.24 -12.71 -10.63
C ASN A 14 -10.34 -12.06 -9.56
N PHE A 15 -9.24 -12.72 -9.16
CA PHE A 15 -8.29 -12.24 -8.15
C PHE A 15 -6.87 -11.94 -8.70
N THR A 16 -6.63 -12.10 -10.01
CA THR A 16 -5.32 -11.95 -10.66
C THR A 16 -5.35 -10.80 -11.66
N GLN A 17 -5.62 -9.60 -11.16
CA GLN A 17 -4.96 -8.38 -11.59
C GLN A 17 -5.26 -7.31 -10.54
N PRO A 18 -4.29 -6.48 -10.12
CA PRO A 18 -4.66 -5.18 -9.61
C PRO A 18 -5.50 -4.53 -10.71
N ASP A 19 -6.76 -4.21 -10.43
CA ASP A 19 -7.41 -3.19 -11.23
C ASP A 19 -6.53 -1.96 -11.03
N ASP A 20 -5.76 -1.56 -12.06
CA ASP A 20 -4.88 -0.40 -11.97
C ASP A 20 -5.69 0.83 -11.49
N THR A 21 -7.00 0.84 -11.77
CA THR A 21 -7.98 1.77 -11.21
C THR A 21 -8.10 1.67 -9.69
N ARG A 22 -8.18 0.47 -9.11
CA ARG A 22 -8.21 0.24 -7.66
C ARG A 22 -6.93 0.70 -6.99
N VAL A 23 -5.77 0.39 -7.58
CA VAL A 23 -4.47 0.87 -7.09
C VAL A 23 -4.40 2.39 -7.11
N CYS A 24 -4.80 3.01 -8.23
CA CYS A 24 -4.87 4.46 -8.36
C CYS A 24 -5.80 5.08 -7.31
N ASN A 25 -6.99 4.52 -7.13
CA ASN A 25 -7.95 4.98 -6.12
C ASN A 25 -7.39 4.85 -4.69
N LEU A 26 -6.74 3.73 -4.37
CA LEU A 26 -6.11 3.54 -3.05
C LEU A 26 -4.98 4.53 -2.81
N GLN A 27 -4.14 4.80 -3.82
CA GLN A 27 -3.09 5.80 -3.73
C GLN A 27 -3.67 7.20 -3.48
N HIS A 28 -4.71 7.57 -4.23
CA HIS A 28 -5.40 8.84 -4.05
C HIS A 28 -6.04 8.96 -2.64
N THR A 29 -6.72 7.91 -2.17
CA THR A 29 -7.30 7.90 -0.82
C THR A 29 -6.21 8.00 0.25
N LEU A 30 -5.10 7.28 0.11
CA LEU A 30 -3.97 7.33 1.04
C LEU A 30 -3.32 8.72 1.10
N GLU A 31 -3.35 9.49 0.01
CA GLU A 31 -2.80 10.86 -0.04
C GLU A 31 -3.71 11.89 0.60
N ASN A 32 -5.02 11.63 0.62
CA ASN A 32 -6.02 12.54 1.16
C ASN A 32 -6.49 12.16 2.58
N VAL A 33 -6.10 11.00 3.09
CA VAL A 33 -6.47 10.57 4.45
C VAL A 33 -5.77 11.46 5.48
N SER A 34 -6.58 12.11 6.32
CA SER A 34 -6.10 12.97 7.41
C SER A 34 -6.87 12.68 8.69
N GLN A 35 -6.22 12.87 9.83
CA GLN A 35 -6.82 12.65 11.14
C GLN A 35 -8.01 13.61 11.34
N GLY A 36 -7.83 14.89 10.99
CA GLY A 36 -8.84 15.93 11.21
C GLY A 36 -9.24 15.99 12.69
N THR A 37 -10.55 15.89 12.95
CA THR A 37 -11.14 15.88 14.29
C THR A 37 -11.26 14.47 14.90
N ARG A 38 -10.84 13.43 14.18
CA ARG A 38 -10.96 12.03 14.65
C ARG A 38 -9.92 11.72 15.72
N ILE A 39 -10.27 10.80 16.62
CA ILE A 39 -9.29 10.22 17.54
C ILE A 39 -8.20 9.49 16.77
N PHE A 40 -6.99 9.48 17.33
CA PHE A 40 -5.80 8.92 16.70
C PHE A 40 -6.00 7.47 16.23
N ASP A 41 -6.62 6.63 17.07
CA ASP A 41 -6.78 5.20 16.78
C ASP A 41 -7.63 4.95 15.53
N LEU A 42 -8.70 5.73 15.32
CA LEU A 42 -9.55 5.60 14.13
C LEU A 42 -8.80 5.99 12.87
N TYR A 43 -8.02 7.07 12.94
CA TYR A 43 -7.16 7.49 11.83
C TYR A 43 -6.10 6.42 11.51
N PHE A 44 -5.44 5.88 12.54
CA PHE A 44 -4.42 4.85 12.39
C PHE A 44 -4.99 3.58 11.76
N ILE A 45 -6.16 3.11 12.21
CA ILE A 45 -6.83 1.93 11.65
C ILE A 45 -7.18 2.13 10.18
N GLU A 46 -7.77 3.28 9.82
CA GLU A 46 -8.11 3.60 8.43
C GLU A 46 -6.87 3.66 7.54
N TRP A 47 -5.86 4.44 7.93
CA TRP A 47 -4.61 4.58 7.19
C TRP A 47 -3.93 3.22 6.99
N LYS A 48 -3.85 2.41 8.06
CA LYS A 48 -3.24 1.08 8.02
C LYS A 48 -4.01 0.14 7.10
N GLY A 49 -5.34 0.16 7.12
CA GLY A 49 -6.18 -0.64 6.23
C GLY A 49 -5.92 -0.33 4.76
N ILE A 50 -5.90 0.96 4.39
CA ILE A 50 -5.60 1.40 3.01
C ILE A 50 -4.19 0.96 2.60
N TRP A 51 -3.22 1.09 3.49
CA TRP A 51 -1.84 0.69 3.23
C TRP A 51 -1.68 -0.82 3.04
N GLU A 52 -2.28 -1.64 3.91
CA GLU A 52 -2.23 -3.10 3.80
C GLU A 52 -2.89 -3.58 2.51
N GLU A 53 -4.01 -2.97 2.14
CA GLU A 53 -4.68 -3.26 0.87
C GLU A 53 -3.80 -2.88 -0.32
N LEU A 54 -3.23 -1.67 -0.33
CA LEU A 54 -2.31 -1.23 -1.40
C LEU A 54 -1.09 -2.16 -1.52
N ARG A 55 -0.55 -2.64 -0.39
CA ARG A 55 0.56 -3.59 -0.35
C ARG A 55 0.18 -4.95 -0.93
N SER A 56 -1.09 -5.37 -0.82
CA SER A 56 -1.56 -6.63 -1.41
C SER A 56 -1.51 -6.64 -2.95
N TYR A 57 -1.54 -5.46 -3.58
CA TYR A 57 -1.47 -5.29 -5.03
C TYR A 57 -0.06 -5.15 -5.59
N GLY A 58 0.94 -4.84 -4.76
CA GLY A 58 2.28 -4.53 -5.22
C GLY A 58 3.07 -5.77 -5.63
N PRO A 59 3.41 -5.97 -6.93
CA PRO A 59 4.45 -6.93 -7.28
C PRO A 59 5.78 -6.45 -6.69
N LEU A 60 6.60 -7.40 -6.20
CA LEU A 60 7.98 -7.11 -5.82
C LEU A 60 8.68 -6.49 -7.04
N PRO A 61 9.33 -5.33 -6.91
CA PRO A 61 9.97 -4.69 -8.06
C PRO A 61 11.07 -5.61 -8.58
N HIS A 62 11.01 -5.93 -9.87
CA HIS A 62 12.03 -6.72 -10.54
C HIS A 62 13.00 -5.77 -11.24
N CYS A 63 14.31 -5.85 -10.95
CA CYS A 63 15.27 -5.08 -11.74
C CYS A 63 15.41 -5.72 -13.12
N VAL A 64 15.02 -4.99 -14.17
CA VAL A 64 15.24 -5.40 -15.58
C VAL A 64 16.71 -5.17 -15.99
N CYS A 65 17.51 -4.56 -15.12
CA CYS A 65 18.82 -4.01 -15.43
C CYS A 65 19.96 -5.05 -15.61
N GLY A 66 19.70 -6.36 -15.50
CA GLY A 66 20.71 -7.43 -15.58
C GLY A 66 21.74 -7.45 -14.44
N ARG A 67 21.91 -6.34 -13.71
CA ARG A 67 22.70 -6.21 -12.50
C ARG A 67 21.85 -6.58 -11.29
N ARG A 68 22.12 -7.75 -10.72
CA ARG A 68 21.58 -8.13 -9.42
C ARG A 68 22.32 -7.35 -8.33
N ASP A 69 21.84 -6.16 -7.97
CA ASP A 69 22.19 -5.58 -6.66
C ASP A 69 21.45 -6.43 -5.60
N PRO A 70 22.16 -7.24 -4.79
CA PRO A 70 21.53 -8.08 -3.78
C PRO A 70 20.77 -7.26 -2.73
N ASN A 71 21.07 -5.98 -2.60
CA ASN A 71 20.40 -5.05 -1.69
C ASN A 71 19.27 -4.25 -2.36
N TYR A 72 18.97 -4.48 -3.65
CA TYR A 72 17.95 -3.72 -4.38
C TYR A 72 16.59 -3.79 -3.67
N LEU A 73 16.15 -5.01 -3.34
CA LEU A 73 14.86 -5.22 -2.69
C LEU A 73 14.82 -4.51 -1.33
N LYS A 74 15.91 -4.61 -0.56
CA LYS A 74 16.03 -3.93 0.74
C LYS A 74 15.93 -2.40 0.59
N LYS A 75 16.72 -1.80 -0.31
CA LYS A 75 16.68 -0.35 -0.58
C LYS A 75 15.30 0.11 -1.02
N TYR A 76 14.62 -0.67 -1.85
CA TYR A 76 13.26 -0.38 -2.26
C TYR A 76 12.29 -0.43 -1.09
N THR A 77 12.32 -1.51 -0.29
CA THR A 77 11.47 -1.65 0.89
C THR A 77 11.70 -0.53 1.89
N ASP A 78 12.96 -0.19 2.18
CA ASP A 78 13.33 0.88 3.10
C ASP A 78 12.79 2.23 2.62
N ARG A 79 12.94 2.54 1.32
CA ARG A 79 12.39 3.76 0.72
C ARG A 79 10.87 3.78 0.78
N TYR A 80 10.22 2.68 0.40
CA TYR A 80 8.76 2.59 0.41
C TYR A 80 8.19 2.75 1.83
N GLN A 81 8.80 2.10 2.84
CA GLN A 81 8.41 2.27 4.24
C GLN A 81 8.58 3.71 4.70
N LYS A 82 9.69 4.36 4.33
CA LYS A 82 9.94 5.76 4.65
C LYS A 82 8.87 6.68 4.05
N ASP A 83 8.53 6.48 2.79
CA ASP A 83 7.49 7.26 2.10
C ASP A 83 6.12 7.06 2.77
N MET A 84 5.79 5.84 3.20
CA MET A 84 4.55 5.56 3.95
C MET A 84 4.52 6.25 5.31
N VAL A 85 5.62 6.21 6.06
CA VAL A 85 5.73 6.92 7.35
C VAL A 85 5.50 8.42 7.14
N PHE A 86 6.11 9.03 6.12
CA PHE A 86 5.87 10.45 5.83
C PHE A 86 4.41 10.74 5.49
N LYS A 87 3.74 9.91 4.67
CA LYS A 87 2.32 10.08 4.35
C LYS A 87 1.45 9.99 5.61
N PHE A 88 1.75 9.05 6.51
CA PHE A 88 1.07 8.93 7.81
C PHE A 88 1.26 10.19 8.67
N LEU A 89 2.51 10.64 8.85
CA LEU A 89 2.79 11.80 9.69
C LEU A 89 2.15 13.08 9.13
N ASN A 90 2.16 13.26 7.81
CA ASN A 90 1.54 14.42 7.16
C ASN A 90 0.01 14.48 7.35
N GLY A 91 -0.65 13.34 7.56
CA GLY A 91 -2.08 13.29 7.82
C GLY A 91 -2.45 13.54 9.29
N LEU A 92 -1.51 13.56 10.23
CA LEU A 92 -1.78 13.84 11.64
C LEU A 92 -2.24 15.28 11.86
N ASN A 93 -3.12 15.48 12.84
CA ASN A 93 -3.59 16.82 13.17
C ASN A 93 -2.57 17.63 13.99
N GLU A 94 -2.88 18.90 14.23
CA GLU A 94 -1.98 19.86 14.90
C GLU A 94 -1.61 19.46 16.33
N SER A 95 -2.41 18.64 17.00
CA SER A 95 -2.08 18.10 18.32
C SER A 95 -0.81 17.24 18.33
N PHE A 96 -0.38 16.77 17.15
CA PHE A 96 0.82 15.95 16.96
C PHE A 96 1.94 16.70 16.23
N PHE A 97 1.93 18.04 16.21
CA PHE A 97 2.92 18.87 15.50
C PHE A 97 4.38 18.48 15.79
N THR A 98 4.72 18.19 17.05
CA THR A 98 6.07 17.77 17.46
C THR A 98 6.54 16.47 16.80
N ILE A 99 5.61 15.59 16.42
CA ILE A 99 5.92 14.30 15.76
C ILE A 99 5.99 14.47 14.23
N ARG A 100 5.48 15.59 13.69
CA ARG A 100 5.52 15.92 12.25
C ARG A 100 6.83 16.60 11.82
N SER A 101 7.61 17.17 12.75
CA SER A 101 8.88 17.89 12.50
C SER A 101 10.11 16.98 12.48
#